data_AF-A0A519C6T2-F1
#
_entry.id   AF-A0A519C6T2-F1
#
_cell.length_a   1.000
_cell.length_b   1.000
_cell.length_c   1.000
_cell.angle_alpha   90.00
_cell.angle_beta   90.00
_cell.angle_gamma   90.00
#
_symmetry.space_group_name_H-M   'P 1'
#
loop_
_entity.id
_entity.type
_entity.pdbx_description
1 polymer ?
#
loop_
_entity_poly.entity_id
_entity_poly.type
_entity_poly.pdbx_seq_one_letter_code
_entity_poly.pdbx_strand_id
1 'polypeptide(L)'
;MLAIEQYDIAVERIAGLVEDGKLLRQRREDLVSIVDKLQTERKSRLLLVFENVNKNFSRVYEILQPNGFGSLRLENPKNPFEGGLEMDCVPPGKSRRTRRNLLSGGEMSMAALALIFAIQDYEPSPFYYFDEVDQNLDPFNCERIATLCRMRSQRAQFIMVTLRKVSLMLADHHIGITHAGDGLSRRITDFNRAAALEMSEELEREERSRKRSEEERNSLVLPDPATMPRVPEALGTPKSLGGLADRAGVETKDSAEIGEDSSTELDQVVLAETEIELPADEVSAFESLIERTDDWSEDIEESDIIQNAIVDEQQSEIESKSEITEVLDSDTSEIDIE
;
A
#
# COMPACT_ATOMS: atom_id res chain seq x y z
N MET A 1 -19.68 -47.57 73.99
CA MET A 1 -20.83 -47.24 73.12
C MET A 1 -20.43 -46.36 71.94
N LEU A 2 -19.73 -45.23 72.18
CA LEU A 2 -19.29 -44.30 71.12
C LEU A 2 -18.50 -44.93 69.95
N ALA A 3 -17.68 -45.96 70.21
CA ALA A 3 -16.87 -46.61 69.18
C ALA A 3 -17.70 -47.43 68.15
N ILE A 4 -18.88 -47.91 68.54
CA ILE A 4 -19.76 -48.68 67.64
C ILE A 4 -20.51 -47.71 66.73
N GLU A 5 -21.04 -46.62 67.28
CA GLU A 5 -21.67 -45.55 66.48
C GLU A 5 -20.69 -44.92 65.48
N GLN A 6 -19.44 -44.68 65.90
CA GLN A 6 -18.39 -44.19 65.00
C GLN A 6 -18.05 -45.19 63.88
N TYR A 7 -18.10 -46.49 64.17
CA TYR A 7 -17.92 -47.53 63.17
C TYR A 7 -19.07 -47.50 62.15
N ASP A 8 -20.32 -47.44 62.60
CA ASP A 8 -21.49 -47.40 61.72
C ASP A 8 -21.48 -46.17 60.79
N ILE A 9 -21.15 -44.99 61.33
CA ILE A 9 -20.97 -43.75 60.55
C ILE A 9 -19.86 -43.90 59.51
N ALA A 10 -18.74 -44.53 59.87
CA ALA A 10 -17.63 -44.75 58.95
C ALA A 10 -18.00 -45.73 57.83
N VAL A 11 -18.75 -46.79 58.13
CA VAL A 11 -19.24 -47.76 57.14
C VAL A 11 -20.19 -47.09 56.15
N GLU A 12 -21.14 -46.28 56.64
CA GLU A 12 -22.08 -45.54 55.78
C GLU A 12 -21.33 -44.55 54.87
N ARG A 13 -20.33 -43.83 55.41
CA ARG A 13 -19.49 -42.93 54.62
C ARG A 13 -18.69 -43.66 53.56
N ILE A 14 -18.12 -44.83 53.87
CA ILE A 14 -17.39 -45.64 52.90
C ILE A 14 -18.34 -46.13 51.79
N ALA A 15 -19.56 -46.55 52.15
CA ALA A 15 -20.56 -46.97 51.17
C ALA A 15 -20.91 -45.82 50.20
N GLY A 16 -21.14 -44.61 50.71
CA GLY A 16 -21.40 -43.42 49.89
C GLY A 16 -20.22 -43.09 48.95
N LEU A 17 -18.98 -43.09 49.46
CA LEU A 17 -17.80 -42.85 48.63
C LEU A 17 -17.60 -43.91 47.54
N VAL A 18 -17.96 -45.17 47.80
CA VAL A 18 -17.90 -46.25 46.81
C VAL A 18 -18.95 -46.03 45.72
N GLU A 19 -20.16 -45.60 46.07
CA GLU A 19 -21.22 -45.28 45.13
C GLU A 19 -20.84 -44.09 44.25
N ASP A 20 -20.37 -43.00 44.85
CA ASP A 20 -19.84 -41.83 44.12
C ASP A 20 -18.70 -42.22 43.19
N GLY A 21 -17.78 -43.06 43.68
CA GLY A 21 -16.67 -43.57 42.88
C GLY A 21 -17.10 -44.44 41.70
N LYS A 22 -18.24 -45.14 41.79
CA LYS A 22 -18.82 -45.89 40.66
C LYS A 22 -19.46 -44.92 39.67
N LEU A 23 -20.25 -43.96 40.16
CA LEU A 23 -20.92 -42.96 39.35
C LEU A 23 -19.90 -42.11 38.55
N LEU A 24 -18.82 -41.67 39.18
CA LEU A 24 -17.76 -40.90 38.52
C LEU A 24 -17.03 -41.72 37.45
N ARG A 25 -16.81 -43.02 37.68
CA ARG A 25 -16.22 -43.91 36.66
C ARG A 25 -17.14 -44.08 35.47
N GLN A 26 -18.43 -44.28 35.70
CA GLN A 26 -19.43 -44.39 34.63
C GLN A 26 -19.50 -43.09 33.82
N ARG A 27 -19.61 -41.93 34.48
CA ARG A 27 -19.60 -40.62 33.81
C ARG A 27 -18.32 -40.39 33.01
N ARG A 28 -17.16 -40.81 33.51
CA ARG A 28 -15.89 -40.73 32.78
C ARG A 28 -15.95 -41.56 31.49
N GLU A 29 -16.44 -42.79 31.58
CA GLU A 29 -16.58 -43.68 30.42
C GLU A 29 -17.55 -43.11 29.38
N ASP A 30 -18.69 -42.56 29.82
CA ASP A 30 -19.64 -41.87 28.96
C ASP A 30 -18.98 -40.68 28.22
N LEU A 31 -18.24 -39.83 28.95
CA LEU A 31 -17.52 -38.71 28.37
C LEU A 31 -16.45 -39.14 27.37
N VAL A 32 -15.67 -40.18 27.67
CA VAL A 32 -14.68 -40.73 26.74
C VAL A 32 -15.38 -41.21 25.46
N SER A 33 -16.51 -41.90 25.57
CA SER A 33 -17.27 -42.36 24.40
C SER A 33 -17.80 -41.21 23.54
N ILE A 34 -18.20 -40.10 24.16
CA ILE A 34 -18.65 -38.89 23.46
C ILE A 34 -17.47 -38.24 22.72
N VAL A 35 -16.32 -38.15 23.37
CA VAL A 35 -15.10 -37.62 22.76
C VAL A 35 -14.72 -38.45 21.53
N ASP A 36 -14.74 -39.78 21.62
CA ASP A 36 -14.38 -40.65 20.49
C ASP A 36 -15.34 -40.49 19.29
N LYS A 37 -16.64 -40.37 19.57
CA LYS A 37 -17.66 -40.07 18.54
C LYS A 37 -17.39 -38.73 17.87
N LEU A 38 -17.16 -37.68 18.66
CA LEU A 38 -16.86 -36.34 18.14
C LEU A 38 -15.58 -36.30 17.32
N GLN A 39 -14.51 -36.99 17.75
CA GLN A 39 -13.26 -37.07 16.99
C GLN A 39 -13.46 -37.76 15.64
N THR A 40 -14.25 -38.85 15.62
CA THR A 40 -14.56 -39.59 14.39
C THR A 40 -15.37 -38.73 13.41
N GLU A 41 -16.42 -38.07 13.90
CA GLU A 41 -17.21 -37.15 13.08
C GLU A 41 -16.38 -35.97 12.57
N ARG A 42 -15.59 -35.35 13.44
CA ARG A 42 -14.71 -34.22 13.09
C ARG A 42 -13.74 -34.62 11.99
N LYS A 43 -13.09 -35.79 12.10
CA LYS A 43 -12.18 -36.33 11.07
C LYS A 43 -12.90 -36.58 9.75
N SER A 44 -14.08 -37.21 9.80
CA SER A 44 -14.86 -37.49 8.59
C SER A 44 -15.29 -36.20 7.87
N ARG A 45 -15.78 -35.20 8.60
CA ARG A 45 -16.15 -33.89 8.04
C ARG A 45 -14.94 -33.18 7.43
N LEU A 46 -13.80 -33.15 8.14
CA LEU A 46 -12.59 -32.51 7.62
C LEU A 46 -12.13 -33.14 6.29
N LEU A 47 -12.09 -34.47 6.21
CA LEU A 47 -11.67 -35.17 4.99
C LEU A 47 -12.61 -34.90 3.82
N LEU A 48 -13.92 -34.86 4.07
CA LEU A 48 -14.93 -34.53 3.05
C LEU A 48 -14.75 -33.10 2.53
N VAL A 49 -14.59 -32.13 3.43
CA VAL A 49 -14.35 -30.72 3.05
C VAL A 49 -13.04 -30.62 2.27
N PHE A 50 -11.97 -31.23 2.77
CA PHE A 50 -10.65 -31.22 2.14
C PHE A 50 -10.69 -31.78 0.72
N GLU A 51 -11.37 -32.90 0.47
CA GLU A 51 -11.45 -33.48 -0.87
C GLU A 51 -12.16 -32.54 -1.87
N ASN A 52 -13.23 -31.87 -1.44
CA ASN A 52 -13.95 -30.92 -2.28
C ASN A 52 -13.13 -29.64 -2.52
N VAL A 53 -12.51 -29.09 -1.48
CA VAL A 53 -11.65 -27.91 -1.60
C VAL A 53 -10.43 -28.22 -2.47
N ASN A 54 -9.83 -29.41 -2.38
CA ASN A 54 -8.71 -29.81 -3.23
C ASN A 54 -9.11 -29.88 -4.72
N LYS A 55 -10.29 -30.45 -5.04
CA LYS A 55 -10.82 -30.47 -6.41
C LYS A 55 -11.07 -29.05 -6.95
N ASN A 56 -11.66 -28.18 -6.12
CA ASN A 56 -11.88 -26.78 -6.49
C ASN A 56 -10.55 -26.06 -6.68
N PHE A 57 -9.57 -26.29 -5.81
CA PHE A 57 -8.24 -25.69 -5.86
C PHE A 57 -7.52 -26.00 -7.16
N SER A 58 -7.45 -27.28 -7.55
CA SER A 58 -6.82 -27.67 -8.82
C SER A 58 -7.46 -26.98 -10.02
N ARG A 59 -8.80 -26.91 -10.04
CA ARG A 59 -9.55 -26.25 -11.11
C ARG A 59 -9.30 -24.75 -11.16
N VAL A 60 -9.35 -24.07 -10.01
CA VAL A 60 -9.14 -22.62 -9.93
C VAL A 60 -7.70 -22.26 -10.28
N TYR A 61 -6.74 -23.04 -9.79
CA TYR A 61 -5.32 -22.82 -10.08
C TYR A 61 -5.01 -22.95 -11.57
N GLU A 62 -5.62 -23.91 -12.27
CA GLU A 62 -5.48 -24.06 -13.73
C GLU A 62 -6.08 -22.88 -14.50
N ILE A 63 -7.19 -22.32 -14.01
CA ILE A 63 -7.80 -21.11 -14.61
C ILE A 63 -6.91 -19.89 -14.41
N LEU A 64 -6.37 -19.72 -13.21
CA LEU A 64 -5.49 -18.60 -12.88
C LEU A 64 -4.14 -18.72 -13.58
N GLN A 65 -3.59 -19.93 -13.68
CA GLN A 65 -2.28 -20.18 -14.26
C GLN A 65 -2.34 -21.30 -15.33
N PRO A 66 -2.44 -20.97 -16.63
CA PRO A 66 -2.51 -21.96 -17.69
C PRO A 66 -1.27 -22.82 -17.71
N ASN A 67 -1.44 -24.13 -17.86
CA ASN A 67 -0.36 -25.12 -17.82
C ASN A 67 0.34 -25.23 -16.45
N GLY A 68 -0.18 -24.58 -15.41
CA GLY A 68 0.21 -24.81 -14.02
C GLY A 68 -0.59 -25.96 -13.41
N PHE A 69 -0.04 -26.56 -12.35
CA PHE A 69 -0.73 -27.60 -11.59
C PHE A 69 -0.70 -27.24 -10.10
N GLY A 70 -1.87 -27.24 -9.45
CA GLY A 70 -2.01 -27.01 -8.02
C GLY A 70 -2.75 -28.18 -7.36
N SER A 71 -2.22 -28.71 -6.26
CA SER A 71 -2.91 -29.68 -5.41
C SER A 71 -2.62 -29.42 -3.94
N LEU A 72 -3.57 -29.75 -3.09
CA LEU A 72 -3.43 -29.73 -1.64
C LEU A 72 -3.10 -31.13 -1.13
N ARG A 73 -2.20 -31.21 -0.15
CA ARG A 73 -1.77 -32.46 0.46
C ARG A 73 -1.75 -32.34 1.98
N LEU A 74 -2.29 -33.34 2.66
CA LEU A 74 -2.14 -33.48 4.11
C LEU A 74 -0.82 -34.19 4.40
N GLU A 75 -0.01 -33.64 5.30
CA GLU A 75 1.24 -34.26 5.75
C GLU A 75 0.97 -35.66 6.34
N ASN A 76 -0.08 -35.76 7.16
CA ASN A 76 -0.51 -37.01 7.78
C ASN A 76 -1.99 -37.31 7.49
N PRO A 77 -2.30 -38.17 6.49
CA PRO A 77 -3.69 -38.52 6.17
C PRO A 77 -4.35 -39.40 7.26
N LYS A 78 -3.57 -40.08 8.11
CA LYS A 78 -4.11 -40.91 9.19
C LYS A 78 -4.59 -40.05 10.36
N ASN A 79 -3.80 -39.04 10.73
CA ASN A 79 -4.14 -38.09 11.79
C ASN A 79 -4.08 -36.65 11.25
N PRO A 80 -5.14 -36.18 10.57
CA PRO A 80 -5.11 -34.89 9.87
C PRO A 80 -5.02 -33.68 10.81
N PHE A 81 -5.22 -33.86 12.13
CA PHE A 81 -5.10 -32.79 13.12
C PHE A 81 -3.71 -32.69 13.75
N GLU A 82 -2.85 -33.69 13.55
CA GLU A 82 -1.48 -33.72 14.08
C GLU A 82 -0.45 -33.20 13.06
N GLY A 83 -0.83 -33.10 11.79
CA GLY A 83 0.03 -32.64 10.71
C GLY A 83 -0.46 -31.33 10.08
N GLY A 84 0.40 -30.75 9.25
CA GLY A 84 0.09 -29.57 8.45
C GLY A 84 -0.65 -29.87 7.15
N LEU A 85 -1.01 -28.77 6.48
CA LEU A 85 -1.51 -28.74 5.11
C LEU A 85 -0.39 -28.19 4.21
N GLU A 86 0.08 -29.03 3.30
CA GLU A 86 1.03 -28.64 2.26
C GLU A 86 0.28 -28.25 0.98
N MET A 87 0.76 -27.20 0.34
CA MET A 87 0.25 -26.70 -0.93
C MET A 87 1.30 -26.94 -2.01
N ASP A 88 1.02 -27.92 -2.88
CA ASP A 88 1.88 -28.30 -4.00
C ASP A 88 1.45 -27.52 -5.24
N CYS A 89 2.14 -26.42 -5.52
CA CYS A 89 1.90 -25.57 -6.68
C CYS A 89 3.09 -25.60 -7.63
N VAL A 90 2.82 -25.92 -8.89
CA VAL A 90 3.78 -25.92 -9.99
C VAL A 90 3.38 -24.83 -10.98
N PRO A 91 4.11 -23.70 -11.03
CA PRO A 91 3.87 -22.66 -12.02
C PRO A 91 4.33 -23.13 -13.42
N PRO A 92 3.84 -22.47 -14.49
CA PRO A 92 4.08 -22.87 -15.87
C PRO A 92 5.57 -22.77 -16.18
N GLY A 93 6.10 -23.81 -16.82
CA GLY A 93 7.51 -23.87 -17.21
C GLY A 93 8.49 -24.27 -16.10
N LYS A 94 8.06 -24.44 -14.84
CA LYS A 94 8.93 -24.95 -13.76
C LYS A 94 8.72 -26.45 -13.50
N SER A 95 9.79 -27.13 -13.09
CA SER A 95 9.76 -28.57 -12.79
C SER A 95 8.96 -28.87 -11.51
N ARG A 96 8.32 -30.04 -11.46
CA ARG A 96 7.47 -30.53 -10.35
C ARG A 96 8.19 -30.66 -8.99
N ARG A 97 9.52 -30.53 -8.95
CA ARG A 97 10.34 -30.70 -7.73
C ARG A 97 10.64 -29.39 -6.99
N THR A 98 10.18 -28.27 -7.53
CA THR A 98 10.36 -26.93 -6.96
C THR A 98 9.53 -26.83 -5.67
N ARG A 99 10.18 -26.81 -4.50
CA ARG A 99 9.51 -26.58 -3.21
C ARG A 99 8.95 -25.15 -3.16
N ARG A 100 7.97 -24.91 -2.26
CA ARG A 100 7.34 -23.59 -2.03
C ARG A 100 8.36 -22.44 -1.91
N ASN A 101 9.54 -22.69 -1.33
CA ASN A 101 10.61 -21.71 -1.14
C ASN A 101 11.28 -21.19 -2.43
N LEU A 102 10.95 -21.75 -3.60
CA LEU A 102 11.49 -21.35 -4.90
C LEU A 102 10.43 -20.67 -5.81
N LEU A 103 9.27 -20.34 -5.25
CA LEU A 103 8.23 -19.57 -5.93
C LEU A 103 8.56 -18.08 -5.86
N SER A 104 8.25 -17.34 -6.92
CA SER A 104 8.27 -15.87 -6.89
C SER A 104 7.15 -15.35 -5.97
N GLY A 105 7.31 -14.16 -5.40
CA GLY A 105 6.29 -13.53 -4.55
C GLY A 105 4.91 -13.46 -5.23
N GLY A 106 4.87 -13.13 -6.53
CA GLY A 106 3.62 -13.13 -7.30
C GLY A 106 3.02 -14.53 -7.48
N GLU A 107 3.84 -15.56 -7.69
CA GLU A 107 3.39 -16.95 -7.79
C GLU A 107 2.82 -17.46 -6.45
N MET A 108 3.42 -17.05 -5.32
CA MET A 108 2.89 -17.35 -3.99
C MET A 108 1.53 -16.67 -3.77
N SER A 109 1.39 -15.40 -4.13
CA SER A 109 0.12 -14.67 -4.03
C SER A 109 -0.97 -15.31 -4.89
N MET A 110 -0.66 -15.74 -6.11
CA MET A 110 -1.59 -16.45 -6.99
C MET A 110 -2.05 -17.78 -6.38
N ALA A 111 -1.13 -18.55 -5.79
CA ALA A 111 -1.47 -19.79 -5.11
C ALA A 111 -2.37 -19.56 -3.88
N ALA A 112 -2.10 -18.52 -3.09
CA ALA A 112 -2.94 -18.15 -1.96
C ALA A 112 -4.35 -17.72 -2.39
N LEU A 113 -4.45 -16.89 -3.43
CA LEU A 113 -5.74 -16.47 -4.00
C LEU A 113 -6.52 -17.66 -4.56
N ALA A 114 -5.85 -18.60 -5.24
CA ALA A 114 -6.47 -19.83 -5.71
C ALA A 114 -7.09 -20.64 -4.56
N LEU A 115 -6.42 -20.70 -3.40
CA LEU A 115 -6.94 -21.38 -2.21
C LEU A 115 -8.18 -20.66 -1.65
N ILE A 116 -8.13 -19.33 -1.56
CA ILE A 116 -9.29 -18.53 -1.11
C ILE A 116 -10.49 -18.80 -2.04
N PHE A 117 -10.30 -18.70 -3.34
CA PHE A 117 -11.35 -18.98 -4.34
C PHE A 117 -11.87 -20.43 -4.29
N ALA A 118 -11.02 -21.40 -3.97
CA ALA A 118 -11.41 -22.80 -3.83
C ALA A 118 -12.31 -23.04 -2.61
N ILE A 119 -12.03 -22.35 -1.50
CA ILE A 119 -12.86 -22.35 -0.29
C ILE A 119 -14.20 -21.68 -0.59
N GLN A 120 -14.19 -20.53 -1.29
CA GLN A 120 -15.40 -19.82 -1.70
C GLN A 120 -16.31 -20.66 -2.61
N ASP A 121 -15.74 -21.51 -3.46
CA ASP A 121 -16.51 -22.42 -4.31
C ASP A 121 -17.15 -23.57 -3.52
N TYR A 122 -16.58 -23.93 -2.36
CA TYR A 122 -17.17 -24.91 -1.45
C TYR A 122 -18.28 -24.30 -0.60
N GLU A 123 -18.04 -23.11 -0.06
CA GLU A 123 -19.00 -22.37 0.79
C GLU A 123 -19.15 -20.93 0.27
N PRO A 124 -20.11 -20.68 -0.63
CA PRO A 124 -20.26 -19.37 -1.25
C PRO A 124 -20.90 -18.34 -0.29
N SER A 125 -20.22 -17.21 -0.10
CA SER A 125 -20.71 -16.02 0.59
C SER A 125 -21.50 -15.10 -0.35
N PRO A 126 -22.48 -14.34 0.15
CA PRO A 126 -23.18 -13.32 -0.64
C PRO A 126 -22.28 -12.17 -1.11
N PHE A 127 -21.21 -11.84 -0.38
CA PHE A 127 -20.25 -10.81 -0.79
C PHE A 127 -18.81 -11.15 -0.40
N TYR A 128 -17.86 -10.54 -1.12
CA TYR A 128 -16.43 -10.64 -0.90
C TYR A 128 -15.76 -9.26 -0.97
N TYR A 129 -14.80 -9.04 -0.08
CA TYR A 129 -13.98 -7.82 -0.03
C TYR A 129 -12.51 -8.19 -0.22
N PHE A 130 -11.87 -7.57 -1.21
CA PHE A 130 -10.45 -7.71 -1.49
C PHE A 130 -9.76 -6.35 -1.37
N ASP A 131 -8.66 -6.32 -0.62
CA ASP A 131 -7.87 -5.12 -0.38
C ASP A 131 -6.46 -5.31 -0.95
N GLU A 132 -6.14 -4.57 -2.01
CA GLU A 132 -4.82 -4.55 -2.69
C GLU A 132 -4.20 -5.92 -2.99
N VAL A 133 -5.04 -6.93 -3.20
CA VAL A 133 -4.60 -8.32 -3.41
C VAL A 133 -3.75 -8.52 -4.67
N ASP A 134 -3.78 -7.55 -5.58
CA ASP A 134 -3.06 -7.54 -6.86
C ASP A 134 -1.85 -6.60 -6.89
N GLN A 135 -1.42 -6.09 -5.74
CA GLN A 135 -0.23 -5.25 -5.62
C GLN A 135 1.04 -5.99 -6.05
N ASN A 136 1.19 -7.27 -5.67
CA ASN A 136 2.40 -8.06 -5.95
C ASN A 136 2.32 -8.85 -7.27
N LEU A 137 1.30 -8.57 -8.09
CA LEU A 137 1.04 -9.28 -9.33
C LEU A 137 1.40 -8.43 -10.54
N ASP A 138 1.83 -9.11 -11.59
CA ASP A 138 2.05 -8.52 -12.91
C ASP A 138 0.71 -8.29 -13.63
N PRO A 139 0.66 -7.36 -14.60
CA PRO A 139 -0.58 -6.98 -15.28
C PRO A 139 -1.38 -8.17 -15.86
N PHE A 140 -0.69 -9.20 -16.37
CA PHE A 140 -1.33 -10.38 -16.94
C PHE A 140 -2.07 -11.21 -15.88
N ASN A 141 -1.47 -11.42 -14.71
CA ASN A 141 -2.11 -12.16 -13.63
C ASN A 141 -3.21 -11.33 -12.95
N CYS A 142 -3.05 -10.00 -12.84
CA CYS A 142 -4.12 -9.09 -12.40
C CYS A 142 -5.36 -9.24 -13.30
N GLU A 143 -5.19 -9.25 -14.63
CA GLU A 143 -6.30 -9.42 -15.59
C GLU A 143 -7.08 -10.71 -15.35
N ARG A 144 -6.36 -11.80 -15.05
CA ARG A 144 -6.97 -13.12 -14.82
C ARG A 144 -7.79 -13.17 -13.55
N ILE A 145 -7.29 -12.59 -12.47
CA ILE A 145 -8.04 -12.48 -11.22
C ILE A 145 -9.28 -11.61 -11.43
N ALA A 146 -9.12 -10.44 -12.05
CA ALA A 146 -10.23 -9.54 -12.32
C ALA A 146 -11.30 -10.20 -13.22
N THR A 147 -10.88 -10.96 -14.24
CA THR A 147 -11.79 -11.73 -15.10
C THR A 147 -12.51 -12.83 -14.31
N LEU A 148 -11.81 -13.53 -13.42
CA LEU A 148 -12.40 -14.56 -12.57
C LEU A 148 -13.42 -13.96 -11.59
N CYS A 149 -13.07 -12.84 -10.94
CA CYS A 149 -13.97 -12.08 -10.06
C CYS A 149 -15.22 -11.64 -10.82
N ARG A 150 -15.08 -11.14 -12.05
CA ARG A 150 -16.21 -10.76 -12.90
C ARG A 150 -17.09 -11.93 -13.31
N MET A 151 -16.51 -13.10 -13.61
CA MET A 151 -17.33 -14.29 -13.85
C MET A 151 -18.13 -14.69 -12.61
N ARG A 152 -17.51 -14.59 -11.42
CA ARG A 152 -18.15 -14.92 -10.15
C ARG A 152 -19.13 -13.83 -9.68
N SER A 153 -19.00 -12.59 -10.16
CA SER A 153 -19.86 -11.47 -9.78
C SER A 153 -21.33 -11.68 -10.16
N GLN A 154 -21.59 -12.59 -11.11
CA GLN A 154 -22.94 -13.03 -11.47
C GLN A 154 -23.68 -13.74 -10.31
N ARG A 155 -22.95 -14.25 -9.31
CA ARG A 155 -23.51 -15.04 -8.21
C ARG A 155 -23.32 -14.40 -6.84
N ALA A 156 -22.28 -13.57 -6.67
CA ALA A 156 -21.94 -12.91 -5.41
C ALA A 156 -21.42 -11.49 -5.67
N GLN A 157 -21.54 -10.59 -4.70
CA GLN A 157 -21.02 -9.23 -4.84
C GLN A 157 -19.51 -9.18 -4.56
N PHE A 158 -18.72 -8.62 -5.47
CA PHE A 158 -17.28 -8.42 -5.27
C PHE A 158 -16.98 -6.94 -5.09
N ILE A 159 -16.29 -6.61 -4.00
CA ILE A 159 -15.74 -5.28 -3.71
C ILE A 159 -14.22 -5.43 -3.70
N MET A 160 -13.53 -4.67 -4.54
CA MET A 160 -12.08 -4.75 -4.68
C MET A 160 -11.50 -3.34 -4.59
N VAL A 161 -10.57 -3.15 -3.66
CA VAL A 161 -9.71 -1.97 -3.56
C VAL A 161 -8.43 -2.29 -4.31
N THR A 162 -8.12 -1.49 -5.33
CA THR A 162 -6.93 -1.70 -6.17
C THR A 162 -6.52 -0.41 -6.85
N LEU A 163 -5.21 -0.25 -7.05
CA LEU A 163 -4.60 0.79 -7.86
C LEU A 163 -4.25 0.29 -9.28
N ARG A 164 -4.49 -0.99 -9.60
CA ARG A 164 -4.13 -1.59 -10.89
C ARG A 164 -5.16 -1.24 -11.97
N LYS A 165 -4.73 -0.48 -12.99
CA LYS A 165 -5.55 -0.08 -14.15
C LYS A 165 -6.27 -1.27 -14.81
N VAL A 166 -5.59 -2.42 -14.94
CA VAL A 166 -6.16 -3.63 -15.56
C VAL A 166 -7.39 -4.15 -14.81
N SER A 167 -7.31 -4.21 -13.49
CA SER A 167 -8.41 -4.63 -12.62
C SER A 167 -9.57 -3.63 -12.66
N LEU A 168 -9.25 -2.32 -12.67
CA LEU A 168 -10.24 -1.25 -12.78
C LEU A 168 -11.01 -1.31 -14.12
N MET A 169 -10.36 -1.60 -15.25
CA MET A 169 -11.06 -1.67 -16.56
C MET A 169 -12.14 -2.76 -16.65
N LEU A 170 -12.05 -3.79 -15.81
CA LEU A 170 -12.96 -4.92 -15.78
C LEU A 170 -14.11 -4.75 -14.77
N ALA A 171 -14.02 -3.76 -13.87
CA ALA A 171 -15.06 -3.44 -12.90
C ALA A 171 -16.29 -2.78 -13.56
N ASP A 172 -17.47 -3.03 -12.97
CA ASP A 172 -18.73 -2.46 -13.46
C ASP A 172 -18.98 -1.04 -12.90
N HIS A 173 -18.57 -0.81 -11.63
CA HIS A 173 -18.70 0.44 -10.90
C HIS A 173 -17.39 0.80 -10.20
N HIS A 174 -17.07 2.09 -10.18
CA HIS A 174 -15.87 2.63 -9.58
C HIS A 174 -16.22 3.64 -8.50
N ILE A 175 -15.61 3.49 -7.32
CA ILE A 175 -15.75 4.44 -6.22
C ILE A 175 -14.39 5.10 -6.00
N GLY A 176 -14.29 6.37 -6.37
CA GLY A 176 -13.08 7.17 -6.18
C GLY A 176 -13.03 7.81 -4.79
N ILE A 177 -11.94 7.57 -4.07
CA ILE A 177 -11.64 8.23 -2.78
C ILE A 177 -10.45 9.16 -3.00
N THR A 178 -10.53 10.37 -2.47
CA THR A 178 -9.46 11.36 -2.50
C THR A 178 -9.25 12.00 -1.14
N HIS A 179 -8.08 12.59 -0.96
CA HIS A 179 -7.79 13.51 0.12
C HIS A 179 -7.61 14.91 -0.48
N ALA A 180 -8.17 15.94 0.17
CA ALA A 180 -8.10 17.31 -0.32
C ALA A 180 -7.02 18.15 0.39
N GLY A 181 -5.96 17.49 0.89
CA GLY A 181 -4.91 18.11 1.71
C GLY A 181 -5.30 18.39 3.17
N ASP A 182 -6.59 18.30 3.52
CA ASP A 182 -7.12 18.57 4.86
C ASP A 182 -7.16 17.34 5.79
N GLY A 183 -6.50 16.24 5.40
CA GLY A 183 -6.52 14.97 6.14
C GLY A 183 -7.89 14.26 6.15
N LEU A 184 -8.90 14.75 5.44
CA LEU A 184 -10.22 14.13 5.36
C LEU A 184 -10.40 13.37 4.04
N SER A 185 -10.73 12.08 4.11
CA SER A 185 -11.11 11.30 2.93
C SER A 185 -12.48 11.75 2.42
N ARG A 186 -12.55 12.12 1.14
CA ARG A 186 -13.79 12.46 0.45
C ARG A 186 -14.02 11.51 -0.71
N ARG A 187 -15.28 11.12 -0.91
CA ARG A 187 -15.70 10.35 -2.08
C ARG A 187 -15.93 11.31 -3.24
N ILE A 188 -15.14 11.23 -4.31
CA ILE A 188 -15.31 12.12 -5.47
C ILE A 188 -16.40 11.58 -6.40
N THR A 189 -16.39 10.28 -6.69
CA THR A 189 -17.13 9.78 -7.87
C THR A 189 -17.69 8.37 -7.71
N ASP A 190 -18.88 8.18 -8.28
CA ASP A 190 -19.47 6.90 -8.64
C ASP A 190 -19.68 6.93 -10.16
N PHE A 191 -18.80 6.29 -10.93
CA PHE A 191 -18.94 6.23 -12.38
C PHE A 191 -18.99 4.78 -12.87
N ASN A 192 -19.83 4.56 -13.89
CA ASN A 192 -19.97 3.27 -14.55
C ASN A 192 -18.76 3.01 -15.45
N ARG A 193 -18.49 1.74 -15.76
CA ARG A 193 -17.37 1.28 -16.62
C ARG A 193 -17.10 2.12 -17.87
N ALA A 194 -18.14 2.57 -18.58
CA ALA A 194 -17.99 3.38 -19.79
C ALA A 194 -17.32 4.74 -19.52
N ALA A 195 -17.74 5.43 -18.45
CA ALA A 195 -17.14 6.69 -18.04
C ALA A 195 -15.73 6.50 -17.45
N ALA A 196 -15.46 5.35 -16.81
CA ALA A 196 -14.12 5.00 -16.32
C ALA A 196 -13.09 4.85 -17.46
N LEU A 197 -13.51 4.27 -18.59
CA LEU A 197 -12.66 4.11 -19.78
C LEU A 197 -12.31 5.47 -20.40
N GLU A 198 -13.28 6.36 -20.58
CA GLU A 198 -13.05 7.71 -21.13
C GLU A 198 -12.08 8.52 -20.24
N MET A 199 -12.28 8.50 -18.92
CA MET A 199 -11.41 9.19 -17.97
C MET A 199 -9.99 8.59 -17.97
N SER A 200 -9.85 7.27 -18.09
CA SER A 200 -8.55 6.61 -18.16
C SER A 200 -7.77 7.05 -19.41
N GLU A 201 -8.43 7.13 -20.56
CA GLU A 201 -7.80 7.60 -21.79
C GLU A 201 -7.42 9.09 -21.73
N GLU A 202 -8.20 9.90 -21.03
CA GLU A 202 -7.92 11.33 -20.85
C GLU A 202 -6.70 11.57 -19.98
N LEU A 203 -6.62 10.87 -18.83
CA LEU A 203 -5.43 10.87 -17.97
C LEU A 203 -4.18 10.39 -18.72
N GLU A 204 -4.29 9.38 -19.58
CA GLU A 204 -3.16 8.93 -20.40
C GLU A 204 -2.69 9.97 -21.41
N ARG A 205 -3.62 10.72 -22.02
CA ARG A 205 -3.27 11.80 -22.94
C ARG A 205 -2.54 12.92 -22.20
N GLU A 206 -2.98 13.26 -21.00
CA GLU A 206 -2.31 14.24 -20.13
C GLU A 206 -0.93 13.75 -19.70
N GLU A 207 -0.79 12.52 -19.20
CA GLU A 207 0.50 11.93 -18.80
C GLU A 207 1.49 11.89 -19.97
N ARG A 208 1.04 11.47 -21.17
CA ARG A 208 1.88 11.46 -22.38
C ARG A 208 2.27 12.87 -22.81
N SER A 209 1.34 13.82 -22.73
CA SER A 209 1.63 15.22 -23.02
C SER A 209 2.67 15.78 -22.05
N ARG A 210 2.52 15.49 -20.75
CA ARG A 210 3.44 15.96 -19.71
C ARG A 210 4.83 15.37 -19.87
N LYS A 211 4.93 14.05 -20.10
CA LYS A 211 6.21 13.38 -20.41
C LYS A 211 6.87 13.94 -21.65
N ARG A 212 6.10 14.20 -22.72
CA ARG A 212 6.62 14.82 -23.94
C ARG A 212 7.17 16.22 -23.67
N SER A 213 6.45 17.04 -22.92
CA SER A 213 6.90 18.38 -22.53
C SER A 213 8.13 18.32 -21.61
N GLU A 214 8.22 17.35 -20.71
CA GLU A 214 9.39 17.11 -19.85
C GLU A 214 10.59 16.63 -20.67
N GLU A 215 10.41 15.74 -21.64
CA GLU A 215 11.45 15.29 -22.58
C GLU A 215 11.95 16.43 -23.47
N GLU A 216 11.04 17.25 -24.01
CA GLU A 216 11.36 18.44 -24.78
C GLU A 216 12.15 19.43 -23.91
N ARG A 217 11.70 19.71 -22.68
CA ARG A 217 12.40 20.57 -21.72
C ARG A 217 13.79 20.06 -21.37
N ASN A 218 13.94 18.75 -21.14
CA ASN A 218 15.22 18.13 -20.83
C ASN A 218 16.18 18.08 -22.03
N SER A 219 15.65 18.11 -23.26
CA SER A 219 16.45 18.15 -24.49
C SER A 219 16.96 19.55 -24.87
N LEU A 220 16.41 20.61 -24.26
CA LEU A 220 16.82 21.98 -24.53
C LEU A 220 18.13 22.30 -23.80
N VAL A 221 19.19 22.56 -24.58
CA VAL A 221 20.46 23.08 -24.04
C VAL A 221 20.30 24.59 -23.81
N LEU A 222 20.31 25.01 -22.55
CA LEU A 222 20.28 26.43 -22.17
C LEU A 222 21.58 27.13 -22.61
N PRO A 223 21.52 28.34 -23.20
CA PRO A 223 22.71 29.11 -23.55
C PRO A 223 23.44 29.64 -22.30
N ASP A 224 24.76 29.73 -22.37
CA ASP A 224 25.63 30.15 -21.26
C ASP A 224 25.33 31.61 -20.84
N PRO A 225 24.95 31.87 -19.56
CA PRO A 225 24.65 33.19 -19.03
C PRO A 225 25.74 34.24 -19.25
N ALA A 226 27.01 33.82 -19.38
CA ALA A 226 28.14 34.72 -19.59
C ALA A 226 28.12 35.44 -20.94
N THR A 227 27.44 34.90 -21.94
CA THR A 227 27.38 35.45 -23.31
C THR A 227 26.15 36.31 -23.59
N MET A 228 25.28 36.50 -22.58
CA MET A 228 24.04 37.24 -22.76
C MET A 228 24.29 38.76 -22.79
N PRO A 229 23.73 39.51 -23.77
CA PRO A 229 23.83 40.97 -23.78
C PRO A 229 23.13 41.54 -22.54
N ARG A 230 23.87 42.28 -21.72
CA ARG A 230 23.33 42.90 -20.50
C ARG A 230 22.37 44.03 -20.86
N VAL A 231 21.29 44.13 -20.09
CA VAL A 231 20.34 45.25 -20.18
C VAL A 231 21.08 46.54 -19.84
N PRO A 232 20.99 47.60 -20.66
CA PRO A 232 21.58 48.89 -20.33
C PRO A 232 20.97 49.45 -19.04
N GLU A 233 21.78 50.12 -18.23
CA GLU A 233 21.30 50.75 -16.99
C GLU A 233 20.18 51.76 -17.28
N ALA A 234 19.20 51.81 -16.38
CA ALA A 234 18.02 52.65 -16.53
C ALA A 234 18.41 54.13 -16.59
N LEU A 235 17.89 54.85 -17.58
CA LEU A 235 18.02 56.30 -17.67
C LEU A 235 17.34 56.95 -16.45
N GLY A 236 18.06 57.83 -15.75
CA GLY A 236 17.54 58.53 -14.58
C GLY A 236 16.29 59.36 -14.88
N THR A 237 15.43 59.52 -13.87
CA THR A 237 14.18 60.28 -13.97
C THR A 237 14.47 61.74 -14.33
N PRO A 238 13.81 62.33 -15.36
CA PRO A 238 14.00 63.74 -15.67
C PRO A 238 13.49 64.63 -14.52
N LYS A 239 14.22 65.71 -14.21
CA LYS A 239 13.80 66.70 -13.21
C LYS A 239 12.47 67.31 -13.64
N SER A 240 11.43 67.06 -12.86
CA SER A 240 10.09 67.65 -13.02
C SER A 240 10.20 69.18 -12.96
N LEU A 241 9.65 69.86 -13.97
CA LEU A 241 9.47 71.32 -13.92
C LEU A 241 8.44 71.63 -12.83
N GLY A 242 8.87 72.38 -11.80
CA GLY A 242 8.17 72.69 -10.55
C GLY A 242 6.64 72.73 -10.61
N GLY A 243 6.03 72.11 -9.61
CA GLY A 243 4.58 71.92 -9.50
C GLY A 243 3.79 73.24 -9.44
N LEU A 244 2.48 73.15 -9.67
CA LEU A 244 1.57 74.31 -9.65
C LEU A 244 1.59 75.13 -8.34
N ALA A 245 2.11 74.56 -7.24
CA ALA A 245 2.28 75.23 -5.95
C ALA A 245 3.22 76.45 -6.05
N ASP A 246 4.34 76.34 -6.80
CA ASP A 246 5.29 77.45 -6.99
C ASP A 246 4.71 78.59 -7.85
N ARG A 247 3.68 78.29 -8.65
CA ARG A 247 2.97 79.27 -9.49
C ARG A 247 1.84 79.98 -8.76
N ALA A 248 1.37 79.45 -7.64
CA ALA A 248 0.21 79.95 -6.90
C ALA A 248 0.57 80.97 -5.80
N GLY A 249 1.85 81.34 -5.64
CA GLY A 249 2.29 82.38 -4.71
C GLY A 249 2.12 82.01 -3.22
N VAL A 250 2.06 80.73 -2.91
CA VAL A 250 2.09 80.24 -1.52
C VAL A 250 3.55 80.01 -1.15
N GLU A 251 4.12 80.89 -0.33
CA GLU A 251 5.43 80.65 0.27
C GLU A 251 5.32 79.54 1.31
N THR A 252 5.74 78.33 0.96
CA THR A 252 6.29 77.40 1.94
C THR A 252 7.79 77.55 1.91
N LYS A 253 8.35 78.07 3.02
CA LYS A 253 9.80 78.26 3.17
C LYS A 253 10.54 76.95 2.95
N ASP A 254 11.35 76.95 1.90
CA ASP A 254 12.51 76.09 1.78
C ASP A 254 13.47 76.35 2.94
N SER A 255 14.03 75.26 3.44
CA SER A 255 15.47 75.13 3.72
C SER A 255 15.69 73.80 4.42
N ALA A 256 16.70 73.01 4.18
CA ALA A 256 17.79 72.94 3.23
C ALA A 256 18.63 71.77 3.74
N GLU A 257 19.31 71.06 2.84
CA GLU A 257 20.55 70.30 3.08
C GLU A 257 20.41 69.08 4.01
N ILE A 258 20.78 67.89 3.55
CA ILE A 258 22.12 67.28 3.70
C ILE A 258 22.12 66.10 2.70
N GLY A 259 23.07 65.95 1.78
CA GLY A 259 24.50 65.87 2.03
C GLY A 259 24.88 64.39 2.21
N GLU A 260 25.66 63.87 1.27
CA GLU A 260 26.09 62.47 1.18
C GLU A 260 26.99 62.03 2.35
N ASP A 261 27.11 60.70 2.44
CA ASP A 261 28.13 59.89 3.12
C ASP A 261 27.96 59.61 4.61
N SER A 262 27.62 58.36 4.95
CA SER A 262 28.67 57.35 5.11
C SER A 262 28.13 56.02 5.66
N SER A 263 28.80 54.99 5.18
CA SER A 263 28.87 53.59 5.61
C SER A 263 28.63 53.24 7.08
N THR A 264 28.19 51.99 7.21
CA THR A 264 28.44 50.99 8.25
C THR A 264 27.54 50.93 9.49
N GLU A 265 26.89 49.76 9.55
CA GLU A 265 26.51 48.95 10.71
C GLU A 265 25.15 49.16 11.39
N LEU A 266 24.31 48.15 11.11
CA LEU A 266 23.50 47.35 12.01
C LEU A 266 22.14 47.87 12.48
N ASP A 267 21.17 46.97 12.23
CA ASP A 267 20.02 46.65 13.05
C ASP A 267 18.89 47.66 13.24
N GLN A 268 17.68 47.08 13.09
CA GLN A 268 16.42 47.48 13.69
C GLN A 268 15.92 48.90 13.40
N VAL A 269 14.87 49.04 12.58
CA VAL A 269 13.64 49.76 12.95
C VAL A 269 12.47 49.30 12.05
N VAL A 270 11.55 48.56 12.67
CA VAL A 270 10.09 48.74 12.61
C VAL A 270 9.46 49.09 11.26
N LEU A 271 8.77 48.11 10.67
CA LEU A 271 7.66 48.33 9.75
C LEU A 271 6.57 49.11 10.49
N ALA A 272 6.55 50.43 10.32
CA ALA A 272 5.41 51.24 10.68
C ALA A 272 4.27 50.90 9.70
N GLU A 273 3.22 50.31 10.25
CA GLU A 273 1.93 50.05 9.62
C GLU A 273 1.48 51.28 8.83
N THR A 274 1.54 51.20 7.51
CA THR A 274 0.75 52.05 6.63
C THR A 274 -0.35 51.17 6.06
N GLU A 275 -1.51 51.22 6.71
CA GLU A 275 -2.74 50.58 6.26
C GLU A 275 -3.10 51.08 4.86
N ILE A 276 -2.81 50.26 3.85
CA ILE A 276 -3.42 50.36 2.53
C ILE A 276 -4.63 49.44 2.59
N GLU A 277 -5.83 50.02 2.72
CA GLU A 277 -7.10 49.28 2.62
C GLU A 277 -7.26 48.76 1.18
N LEU A 278 -6.81 47.52 0.95
CA LEU A 278 -7.18 46.71 -0.20
C LEU A 278 -8.44 45.90 0.15
N PRO A 279 -9.38 45.70 -0.79
CA PRO A 279 -10.61 44.96 -0.54
C PRO A 279 -10.31 43.51 -0.10
N ALA A 280 -11.00 43.05 0.93
CA ALA A 280 -10.71 41.81 1.67
C ALA A 280 -10.65 40.52 0.82
N ASP A 281 -11.31 40.51 -0.35
CA ASP A 281 -11.35 39.34 -1.24
C ASP A 281 -10.01 39.08 -1.96
N GLU A 282 -9.19 40.11 -2.24
CA GLU A 282 -7.92 39.94 -2.96
C GLU A 282 -6.75 39.56 -2.05
N VAL A 283 -6.79 39.94 -0.77
CA VAL A 283 -5.75 39.61 0.23
C VAL A 283 -5.78 38.11 0.56
N SER A 284 -6.98 37.54 0.73
CA SER A 284 -7.14 36.09 0.94
C SER A 284 -6.68 35.24 -0.26
N ALA A 285 -6.83 35.78 -1.47
CA ALA A 285 -6.43 35.08 -2.69
C ALA A 285 -4.89 35.01 -2.79
N PHE A 286 -4.18 36.09 -2.46
CA PHE A 286 -2.72 36.10 -2.47
C PHE A 286 -2.11 35.30 -1.32
N GLU A 287 -2.66 35.36 -0.09
CA GLU A 287 -2.22 34.48 1.01
C GLU A 287 -2.43 33.01 0.66
N SER A 288 -3.58 32.65 0.07
CA SER A 288 -3.84 31.26 -0.35
C SER A 288 -2.93 30.79 -1.49
N LEU A 289 -2.39 31.70 -2.32
CA LEU A 289 -1.42 31.35 -3.34
C LEU A 289 -0.03 31.17 -2.75
N ILE A 290 0.37 32.04 -1.80
CA ILE A 290 1.67 31.97 -1.13
C ILE A 290 1.78 30.69 -0.29
N GLU A 291 0.75 30.39 0.53
CA GLU A 291 0.69 29.15 1.32
C GLU A 291 0.71 27.91 0.42
N ARG A 292 0.07 27.95 -0.77
CA ARG A 292 0.14 26.84 -1.74
C ARG A 292 1.49 26.65 -2.40
N THR A 293 2.29 27.71 -2.55
CA THR A 293 3.66 27.59 -3.09
C THR A 293 4.65 27.10 -2.05
N ASP A 294 4.46 27.46 -0.77
CA ASP A 294 5.34 26.99 0.31
C ASP A 294 5.07 25.50 0.62
N ASP A 295 3.81 25.06 0.67
CA ASP A 295 3.45 23.64 0.83
C ASP A 295 4.03 22.76 -0.30
N TRP A 296 3.99 23.26 -1.55
CA TRP A 296 4.59 22.56 -2.68
C TRP A 296 6.12 22.50 -2.62
N SER A 297 6.75 23.50 -2.00
CA SER A 297 8.20 23.55 -1.86
C SER A 297 8.66 22.56 -0.78
N GLU A 298 7.95 22.49 0.34
CA GLU A 298 8.21 21.53 1.42
C GLU A 298 7.96 20.08 0.99
N ASP A 299 6.88 19.79 0.25
CA ASP A 299 6.58 18.45 -0.28
C ASP A 299 7.63 17.98 -1.31
N ILE A 300 8.20 18.89 -2.10
CA ILE A 300 9.28 18.58 -3.06
C ILE A 300 10.58 18.27 -2.31
N GLU A 301 10.91 19.04 -1.26
CA GLU A 301 12.10 18.77 -0.45
C GLU A 301 11.98 17.43 0.31
N GLU A 302 10.82 17.09 0.88
CA GLU A 302 10.62 15.80 1.55
C GLU A 302 10.66 14.62 0.57
N SER A 303 10.09 14.76 -0.63
CA SER A 303 10.11 13.70 -1.64
C SER A 303 11.49 13.48 -2.26
N ASP A 304 12.29 14.54 -2.44
CA ASP A 304 13.69 14.44 -2.86
C ASP A 304 14.57 13.80 -1.77
N ILE A 305 14.31 14.07 -0.47
CA ILE A 305 14.99 13.40 0.64
C ILE A 305 14.68 11.90 0.67
N ILE A 306 13.41 11.52 0.46
CA ILE A 306 12.99 10.10 0.43
C ILE A 306 13.58 9.38 -0.78
N GLN A 307 13.59 10.01 -1.96
CA GLN A 307 14.21 9.41 -3.14
C GLN A 307 15.72 9.22 -2.96
N ASN A 308 16.42 10.22 -2.39
CA ASN A 308 17.85 10.11 -2.13
C ASN A 308 18.16 9.04 -1.06
N ALA A 309 17.34 8.91 -0.01
CA ALA A 309 17.49 7.84 0.98
C ALA A 309 17.27 6.42 0.39
N ILE A 310 16.32 6.26 -0.53
CA ILE A 310 16.09 4.99 -1.23
C ILE A 310 17.24 4.65 -2.17
N VAL A 311 17.83 5.66 -2.83
CA VAL A 311 19.00 5.46 -3.71
C VAL A 311 20.25 5.09 -2.90
N ASP A 312 20.47 5.72 -1.75
CA ASP A 312 21.58 5.41 -0.84
C ASP A 312 21.45 4.00 -0.23
N GLU A 313 20.24 3.58 0.18
CA GLU A 313 20.01 2.21 0.66
C GLU A 313 20.28 1.18 -0.45
N GLN A 314 19.84 1.44 -1.68
CA GLN A 314 20.10 0.55 -2.82
C GLN A 314 21.59 0.50 -3.20
N GLN A 315 22.33 1.61 -3.11
CA GLN A 315 23.78 1.61 -3.32
C GLN A 315 24.52 0.82 -2.23
N SER A 316 24.11 0.93 -0.97
CA SER A 316 24.71 0.15 0.13
C SER A 316 24.44 -1.36 0.02
N GLU A 317 23.27 -1.76 -0.49
CA GLU A 317 22.94 -3.17 -0.79
C GLU A 317 23.72 -3.72 -1.99
N ILE A 318 24.06 -2.87 -2.96
CA ILE A 318 24.86 -3.25 -4.13
C ILE A 318 26.34 -3.37 -3.74
N GLU A 319 26.87 -2.45 -2.93
CA GLU A 319 28.24 -2.51 -2.43
C GLU A 319 28.47 -3.74 -1.54
N SER A 320 27.56 -4.03 -0.60
CA SER A 320 27.65 -5.23 0.24
C SER A 320 27.54 -6.54 -0.55
N LYS A 321 26.74 -6.59 -1.63
CA LYS A 321 26.71 -7.75 -2.54
C LYS A 321 27.98 -7.87 -3.37
N SER A 322 28.57 -6.75 -3.78
CA SER A 322 29.82 -6.73 -4.56
C SER A 322 31.02 -7.23 -3.75
N GLU A 323 31.13 -6.84 -2.48
CA GLU A 323 32.16 -7.32 -1.55
C GLU A 323 32.02 -8.82 -1.27
N ILE A 324 30.80 -9.34 -1.17
CA ILE A 324 30.56 -10.79 -0.99
C ILE A 324 30.99 -11.59 -2.24
N THR A 325 30.79 -11.05 -3.45
CA THR A 325 31.26 -11.69 -4.69
C THR A 325 32.78 -11.63 -4.87
N GLU A 326 33.46 -10.54 -4.49
CA GLU A 326 34.92 -10.49 -4.55
C GLU A 326 35.59 -11.45 -3.55
N VAL A 327 35.00 -11.65 -2.36
CA VAL A 327 35.50 -12.64 -1.39
C VAL A 327 35.35 -14.07 -1.93
N LEU A 328 34.24 -14.40 -2.61
CA LEU A 328 34.00 -15.71 -3.19
C LEU A 328 34.87 -16.03 -4.43
N ASP A 329 35.22 -15.03 -5.24
CA ASP A 329 36.12 -15.21 -6.38
C ASP A 329 37.59 -15.34 -5.94
N SER A 330 37.97 -14.78 -4.79
CA SER A 330 39.33 -14.93 -4.23
C SER A 330 39.60 -16.32 -3.64
N ASP A 331 38.56 -17.01 -3.15
CA ASP A 331 38.66 -18.37 -2.58
C ASP A 331 38.64 -19.50 -3.63
N THR A 332 38.39 -19.20 -4.91
CA THR A 332 38.31 -20.23 -5.98
C THR A 332 39.57 -20.33 -6.86
N SER A 333 40.58 -19.50 -6.63
CA SER A 333 41.84 -19.52 -7.40
C SER A 333 42.99 -20.38 -6.81
N GLU A 334 42.78 -21.12 -5.71
CA GLU A 334 43.81 -21.99 -5.08
C GLU A 334 43.43 -23.48 -5.02
N ILE A 335 42.79 -24.03 -6.06
CA ILE A 335 42.64 -25.49 -6.20
C ILE A 335 43.26 -25.93 -7.54
N ASP A 336 44.59 -25.94 -7.58
CA ASP A 336 45.36 -26.78 -8.49
C ASP A 336 45.28 -28.23 -8.00
N ILE A 337 44.80 -29.15 -8.85
CA ILE A 337 44.92 -30.60 -8.65
C ILE A 337 45.64 -31.20 -9.84
N GLU A 338 46.70 -31.95 -9.49
CA GLU A 338 47.55 -32.85 -10.31
C GLU A 338 46.80 -33.83 -11.23
#